data_AF-A0ABD4US00-F1
#
_entry.id   AF-A0ABD4US00-F1
#
_cell.length_a   1.000
_cell.length_b   1.000
_cell.length_c   1.000
_cell.angle_alpha   90.00
_cell.angle_beta   90.00
_cell.angle_gamma   90.00
#
_symmetry.space_group_name_H-M   'P 1'
#
loop_
_entity.id
_entity.type
_entity.pdbx_description
1 polymer ?
#
loop_
_entity_poly.entity_id
_entity_poly.type
_entity_poly.pdbx_seq_one_letter_code
_entity_poly.pdbx_strand_id
1 'polypeptide(L)'
;MPALEIMLDGVTVAVVSTSELTMLAARVSGMLVHEAIASLNVSGGNYSQSGSSTYLTWIADTPLQAGQQIRVLFHQDGQSSHAGKTIDELYPDEPPVAQTDFAPTAEMFHELRAMPKVHEKFVIDLSASSGASFHGETTAPEDSFALSILWDSTHPERARVSLHSNSLDNLETKGPLNYLFKADLGFGGFVELRIT
;
A
#
# COMPACT_ATOMS: atom_id res chain seq x y z
N MET A 1 0.97 5.72 -22.04
CA MET A 1 0.31 6.02 -20.75
C MET A 1 1.19 5.44 -19.65
N PRO A 2 1.49 6.22 -18.60
CA PRO A 2 2.30 5.75 -17.49
C PRO A 2 1.77 4.44 -16.89
N ALA A 3 2.65 3.69 -16.24
CA ALA A 3 2.27 2.46 -15.57
C ALA A 3 3.14 2.18 -14.34
N LEU A 4 2.55 1.55 -13.33
CA LEU A 4 3.31 0.93 -12.25
C LEU A 4 3.50 -0.55 -12.56
N GLU A 5 4.75 -0.99 -12.57
CA GLU A 5 5.10 -2.41 -12.57
C GLU A 5 5.46 -2.84 -11.15
N ILE A 6 4.81 -3.90 -10.69
CA ILE A 6 4.98 -4.47 -9.36
C ILE A 6 5.65 -5.83 -9.51
N MET A 7 6.81 -5.97 -8.88
CA MET A 7 7.59 -7.19 -8.87
C MET A 7 7.72 -7.73 -7.44
N LEU A 8 7.66 -9.05 -7.31
CA LEU A 8 7.94 -9.79 -6.09
C LEU A 8 9.07 -10.77 -6.37
N ASP A 9 10.18 -10.65 -5.64
CA ASP A 9 11.39 -11.46 -5.83
C ASP A 9 11.90 -11.48 -7.29
N GLY A 10 11.75 -10.35 -7.97
CA GLY A 10 12.15 -10.17 -9.38
C GLY A 10 11.13 -10.69 -10.40
N VAL A 11 10.00 -11.25 -9.97
CA VAL A 11 8.91 -11.69 -10.86
C VAL A 11 7.83 -10.62 -10.91
N THR A 12 7.51 -10.13 -12.11
CA THR A 12 6.39 -9.20 -12.32
C THR A 12 5.06 -9.87 -11.99
N VAL A 13 4.39 -9.38 -10.95
CA VAL A 13 3.08 -9.88 -10.50
C VAL A 13 1.92 -9.06 -11.06
N ALA A 14 2.15 -7.78 -11.34
CA ALA A 14 1.19 -6.93 -12.03
C ALA A 14 1.88 -5.77 -12.73
N VAL A 15 1.37 -5.39 -13.90
CA VAL A 15 1.58 -4.07 -14.51
C VAL A 15 0.23 -3.38 -14.57
N VAL A 16 0.15 -2.13 -14.13
CA VAL A 16 -1.09 -1.35 -14.10
C VAL A 16 -0.86 -0.03 -14.80
N SER A 17 -1.49 0.13 -15.98
CA SER A 17 -1.53 1.39 -16.70
C SER A 17 -2.43 2.39 -15.98
N THR A 18 -2.06 3.66 -16.04
CA THR A 18 -2.85 4.76 -15.48
C THR A 18 -3.95 5.24 -16.43
N SER A 19 -4.14 4.56 -17.56
CA SER A 19 -5.22 4.86 -18.51
C SER A 19 -6.58 4.80 -17.82
N GLU A 20 -7.39 5.84 -18.01
CA GLU A 20 -8.73 6.00 -17.42
C GLU A 20 -8.78 6.09 -15.87
N LEU A 21 -7.64 6.09 -15.20
CA LEU A 21 -7.54 6.27 -13.76
C LEU A 21 -7.28 7.72 -13.39
N THR A 22 -7.89 8.18 -12.30
CA THR A 22 -7.52 9.44 -11.65
C THR A 22 -6.50 9.23 -10.52
N MET A 23 -6.41 8.01 -10.00
CA MET A 23 -5.52 7.62 -8.92
C MET A 23 -5.15 6.14 -9.02
N LEU A 24 -3.91 5.82 -8.70
CA LEU A 24 -3.40 4.44 -8.60
C LEU A 24 -2.44 4.36 -7.41
N ALA A 25 -2.59 3.33 -6.58
CA ALA A 25 -1.77 3.11 -5.41
C ALA A 25 -1.26 1.66 -5.36
N ALA A 26 0.02 1.50 -5.07
CA ALA A 26 0.60 0.26 -4.57
C ALA A 26 0.94 0.45 -3.09
N ARG A 27 0.46 -0.44 -2.23
CA ARG A 27 0.63 -0.37 -0.78
C ARG A 27 1.21 -1.69 -0.27
N VAL A 28 2.21 -1.57 0.61
CA VAL A 28 2.68 -2.68 1.44
C VAL A 28 2.49 -2.30 2.89
N SER A 29 1.84 -3.13 3.70
CA SER A 29 1.66 -2.83 5.13
C SER A 29 1.65 -4.08 5.99
N GLY A 30 2.11 -3.95 7.22
CA GLY A 30 2.11 -5.02 8.23
C GLY A 30 1.62 -4.52 9.58
N MET A 31 1.08 -5.43 10.39
CA MET A 31 0.69 -5.19 11.79
C MET A 31 1.22 -6.31 12.66
N LEU A 32 1.67 -6.00 13.88
CA LEU A 32 2.30 -6.99 14.77
C LEU A 32 1.37 -8.14 15.18
N VAL A 33 0.06 -7.98 14.99
CA VAL A 33 -0.98 -8.95 15.34
C VAL A 33 -1.42 -9.84 14.16
N HIS A 34 -0.95 -9.56 12.93
CA HIS A 34 -1.30 -10.35 11.74
C HIS A 34 -0.26 -11.45 11.49
N GLU A 35 -0.70 -12.65 11.13
CA GLU A 35 0.21 -13.78 10.86
C GLU A 35 1.20 -13.49 9.73
N ALA A 36 0.74 -12.87 8.63
CA ALA A 36 1.61 -12.43 7.54
C ALA A 36 2.47 -11.24 7.99
N ILE A 37 3.77 -11.24 7.62
CA ILE A 37 4.68 -10.14 7.96
C ILE A 37 4.22 -8.81 7.34
N ALA A 38 3.62 -8.89 6.16
CA ALA A 38 2.99 -7.78 5.47
C ALA A 38 2.01 -8.32 4.40
N SER A 39 1.20 -7.42 3.86
CA SER A 39 0.39 -7.67 2.67
C SER A 39 0.67 -6.61 1.60
N LEU A 40 0.62 -7.05 0.34
CA LEU A 40 0.69 -6.20 -0.85
C LEU A 40 -0.71 -5.98 -1.42
N ASN A 41 -1.06 -4.71 -1.62
CA ASN A 41 -2.30 -4.29 -2.27
C ASN A 41 -1.97 -3.36 -3.44
N VAL A 42 -2.66 -3.54 -4.57
CA VAL A 42 -2.60 -2.62 -5.71
C VAL A 42 -4.01 -2.29 -6.12
N SER A 43 -4.38 -1.03 -6.00
CA SER A 43 -5.74 -0.55 -6.24
C SER A 43 -5.74 0.88 -6.77
N GLY A 44 -6.84 1.27 -7.42
CA GLY A 44 -6.93 2.54 -8.12
C GLY A 44 -8.34 2.74 -8.66
N GLY A 45 -8.57 3.89 -9.28
CA GLY A 45 -9.91 4.21 -9.75
C GLY A 45 -10.03 5.56 -10.41
N ASN A 46 -11.20 5.75 -11.02
CA ASN A 46 -11.64 7.03 -11.52
C ASN A 46 -12.64 7.63 -10.52
N TYR A 47 -12.33 8.82 -9.99
CA TYR A 47 -13.19 9.54 -9.05
C TYR A 47 -13.58 10.92 -9.60
N SER A 48 -13.65 11.05 -10.92
CA SER A 48 -14.02 12.31 -11.57
C SER A 48 -15.47 12.71 -11.21
N GLN A 49 -15.71 14.02 -11.09
CA GLN A 49 -17.01 14.56 -10.69
C GLN A 49 -18.11 14.36 -11.75
N SER A 50 -17.75 14.00 -12.98
CA SER A 50 -18.67 13.95 -14.13
C SER A 50 -19.04 12.52 -14.57
N GLY A 51 -18.88 11.52 -13.71
CA GLY A 51 -19.22 10.13 -14.04
C GLY A 51 -19.38 9.25 -12.80
N SER A 52 -19.66 7.97 -13.03
CA SER A 52 -19.66 6.96 -11.96
C SER A 52 -18.23 6.72 -11.50
N SER A 53 -17.99 6.86 -10.19
CA SER A 53 -16.71 6.49 -9.60
C SER A 53 -16.46 4.99 -9.78
N THR A 54 -15.22 4.63 -10.08
CA THR A 54 -14.77 3.24 -10.14
C THR A 54 -13.72 2.99 -9.07
N TYR A 55 -13.73 1.78 -8.51
CA TYR A 55 -12.68 1.26 -7.64
C TYR A 55 -12.30 -0.12 -8.16
N LEU A 56 -11.03 -0.26 -8.54
CA LEU A 56 -10.48 -1.48 -9.10
C LEU A 56 -9.28 -1.94 -8.28
N THR A 57 -9.17 -3.24 -8.12
CA THR A 57 -8.08 -3.91 -7.42
C THR A 57 -7.38 -4.88 -8.37
N TRP A 58 -6.06 -4.72 -8.50
CA TRP A 58 -5.21 -5.62 -9.28
C TRP A 58 -4.55 -6.68 -8.41
N ILE A 59 -4.17 -6.31 -7.18
CA ILE A 59 -3.64 -7.24 -6.19
C ILE A 59 -4.43 -7.01 -4.90
N ALA A 60 -5.17 -8.03 -4.46
CA ALA A 60 -5.99 -7.99 -3.25
C ALA A 60 -5.21 -8.62 -2.09
N ASP A 61 -4.65 -7.77 -1.22
CA ASP A 61 -4.04 -8.12 0.07
C ASP A 61 -3.21 -9.41 0.07
N THR A 62 -2.32 -9.55 -0.92
CA THR A 62 -1.50 -10.74 -1.08
C THR A 62 -0.50 -10.82 0.08
N PRO A 63 -0.52 -11.89 0.90
CA PRO A 63 0.38 -12.02 2.04
C PRO A 63 1.82 -12.21 1.58
N LEU A 64 2.73 -11.54 2.27
CA LEU A 64 4.16 -11.59 2.03
C LEU A 64 4.84 -12.45 3.10
N GLN A 65 5.95 -13.07 2.72
CA GLN A 65 6.86 -13.79 3.59
C GLN A 65 8.04 -12.91 3.99
N ALA A 66 8.62 -13.17 5.16
CA ALA A 66 9.81 -12.47 5.62
C ALA A 66 10.97 -12.67 4.62
N GLY A 67 11.70 -11.59 4.33
CA GLY A 67 12.81 -11.56 3.39
C GLY A 67 12.42 -11.38 1.92
N GLN A 68 11.13 -11.45 1.58
CA GLN A 68 10.70 -11.16 0.20
C GLN A 68 10.99 -9.71 -0.18
N GLN A 69 11.37 -9.53 -1.45
CA GLN A 69 11.67 -8.23 -2.02
C GLN A 69 10.53 -7.77 -2.92
N ILE A 70 9.91 -6.65 -2.58
CA ILE A 70 8.97 -5.95 -3.44
C ILE A 70 9.71 -4.86 -4.19
N ARG A 71 9.49 -4.73 -5.49
CA ARG A 71 9.94 -3.59 -6.28
C ARG A 71 8.77 -2.99 -7.04
N VAL A 72 8.64 -1.67 -6.97
CA VAL A 72 7.69 -0.91 -7.78
C VAL A 72 8.46 0.00 -8.71
N LEU A 73 8.30 -0.21 -10.03
CA LEU A 73 8.94 0.57 -11.09
C LEU A 73 7.89 1.44 -11.79
N PHE A 74 8.21 2.72 -11.99
CA PHE A 74 7.31 3.66 -12.66
C PHE A 74 7.72 3.85 -14.12
N HIS A 75 6.93 3.33 -15.04
CA HIS A 75 7.14 3.41 -16.47
C HIS A 75 6.50 4.67 -17.07
N GLN A 76 7.17 5.27 -18.05
CA GLN A 76 6.57 6.31 -18.89
C GLN A 76 5.41 5.77 -19.73
N ASP A 77 5.56 4.55 -20.23
CA ASP A 77 4.57 3.87 -21.05
C ASP A 77 4.45 2.39 -20.65
N GLY A 78 3.23 1.94 -20.43
CA GLY A 78 2.93 0.53 -20.14
C GLY A 78 1.45 0.21 -20.32
N GLN A 79 1.17 -1.08 -20.51
CA GLN A 79 -0.20 -1.61 -20.62
C GLN A 79 -0.51 -2.44 -19.38
N SER A 80 -1.77 -2.37 -18.93
CA SER A 80 -2.22 -3.18 -17.82
C SER A 80 -2.13 -4.66 -18.18
N SER A 81 -1.52 -5.45 -17.31
CA SER A 81 -1.44 -6.91 -17.43
C SER A 81 -2.82 -7.59 -17.35
N HIS A 82 -3.77 -6.98 -16.64
CA HIS A 82 -5.18 -7.34 -16.59
C HIS A 82 -6.03 -6.12 -16.16
N ALA A 83 -7.35 -6.18 -16.31
CA ALA A 83 -8.26 -5.03 -16.16
C ALA A 83 -8.50 -4.54 -14.71
N GLY A 84 -7.95 -5.23 -13.70
CA GLY A 84 -8.38 -5.07 -12.31
C GLY A 84 -9.75 -5.72 -12.08
N LYS A 85 -10.16 -5.83 -10.82
CA LYS A 85 -11.45 -6.39 -10.40
C LYS A 85 -12.15 -5.43 -9.44
N THR A 86 -13.46 -5.37 -9.54
CA THR A 86 -14.33 -4.75 -8.54
C THR A 86 -14.43 -5.62 -7.28
N ILE A 87 -15.00 -5.07 -6.20
CA ILE A 87 -15.24 -5.83 -4.97
C ILE A 87 -16.20 -7.01 -5.21
N ASP A 88 -17.25 -6.80 -6.00
CA ASP A 88 -18.25 -7.82 -6.34
C ASP A 88 -17.63 -8.99 -7.15
N GLU A 89 -16.61 -8.70 -7.97
CA GLU A 89 -15.88 -9.73 -8.71
C GLU A 89 -14.85 -10.48 -7.86
N LEU A 90 -14.32 -9.83 -6.83
CA LEU A 90 -13.39 -10.46 -5.88
C LEU A 90 -14.14 -11.33 -4.86
N TYR A 91 -15.31 -10.89 -4.42
CA TYR A 91 -16.09 -11.50 -3.35
C TYR A 91 -17.58 -11.60 -3.76
N PRO A 92 -17.91 -12.45 -4.76
CA PRO A 92 -19.27 -12.52 -5.31
C PRO A 92 -20.32 -13.02 -4.31
N ASP A 93 -19.88 -13.71 -3.26
CA ASP A 93 -20.75 -14.28 -2.23
C ASP A 93 -20.89 -13.37 -1.00
N GLU A 94 -20.13 -12.27 -0.92
CA GLU A 94 -20.21 -11.35 0.21
C GLU A 94 -21.37 -10.35 0.04
N PRO A 95 -22.23 -10.19 1.06
CA PRO A 95 -23.30 -9.20 1.00
C PRO A 95 -22.69 -7.79 0.99
N PRO A 96 -23.30 -6.84 0.26
CA PRO A 96 -22.85 -5.46 0.26
C PRO A 96 -22.76 -4.90 1.68
N VAL A 97 -21.65 -4.24 1.99
CA VAL A 97 -21.45 -3.59 3.29
C VAL A 97 -22.44 -2.43 3.41
N ALA A 98 -23.37 -2.53 4.35
CA ALA A 98 -24.37 -1.48 4.59
C ALA A 98 -23.79 -0.24 5.30
N GLN A 99 -22.61 -0.35 5.91
CA GLN A 99 -21.98 0.72 6.67
C GLN A 99 -20.98 1.49 5.79
N THR A 100 -21.36 2.70 5.39
CA THR A 100 -20.49 3.63 4.66
C THR A 100 -19.73 4.58 5.56
N ASP A 101 -20.25 4.82 6.78
CA ASP A 101 -19.67 5.73 7.76
C ASP A 101 -19.08 4.91 8.91
N PHE A 102 -17.80 4.55 8.76
CA PHE A 102 -17.04 3.86 9.78
C PHE A 102 -16.21 4.85 10.59
N ALA A 103 -16.45 4.89 11.90
CA ALA A 103 -15.62 5.62 12.86
C ALA A 103 -15.10 4.61 13.90
N PRO A 104 -13.77 4.41 14.01
CA PRO A 104 -13.21 3.56 15.04
C PRO A 104 -13.68 3.97 16.43
N THR A 105 -14.11 3.01 17.25
CA THR A 105 -14.49 3.25 18.65
C THR A 105 -13.31 2.97 19.57
N ALA A 106 -13.36 3.51 20.80
CA ALA A 106 -12.35 3.19 21.83
C ALA A 106 -12.33 1.69 22.17
N GLU A 107 -13.49 1.01 22.07
CA GLU A 107 -13.61 -0.44 22.27
C GLU A 107 -12.82 -1.21 21.20
N MET A 108 -12.89 -0.79 19.93
CA MET A 108 -12.09 -1.41 18.87
C MET A 108 -10.58 -1.26 19.11
N PHE A 109 -10.13 -0.10 19.59
CA PHE A 109 -8.72 0.07 19.98
C PHE A 109 -8.35 -0.77 21.20
N HIS A 110 -9.26 -0.96 22.15
CA HIS A 110 -9.06 -1.87 23.27
C HIS A 110 -8.90 -3.33 22.80
N GLU A 111 -9.78 -3.79 21.91
CA GLU A 111 -9.70 -5.12 21.30
C GLU A 111 -8.38 -5.32 20.54
N LEU A 112 -7.98 -4.35 19.71
CA LEU A 112 -6.70 -4.41 18.97
C LEU A 112 -5.49 -4.50 19.91
N ARG A 113 -5.49 -3.77 21.04
CA ARG A 113 -4.43 -3.85 22.05
C ARG A 113 -4.41 -5.20 22.80
N ALA A 114 -5.57 -5.85 22.92
CA ALA A 114 -5.70 -7.14 23.59
C ALA A 114 -5.29 -8.33 22.68
N MET A 115 -5.19 -8.12 21.37
CA MET A 115 -4.77 -9.16 20.44
C MET A 115 -3.31 -9.57 20.70
N PRO A 116 -3.00 -10.88 20.75
CA PRO A 116 -1.64 -11.35 20.88
C PRO A 116 -0.78 -10.88 19.70
N LYS A 117 0.36 -10.27 20.00
CA LYS A 117 1.38 -9.94 18.99
C LYS A 117 2.04 -11.23 18.52
N VAL A 118 2.02 -11.46 17.21
CA VAL A 118 2.67 -12.60 16.55
C VAL A 118 4.06 -12.22 16.02
N HIS A 119 4.33 -10.92 15.86
CA HIS A 119 5.65 -10.37 15.55
C HIS A 119 6.13 -9.45 16.69
N GLU A 120 7.43 -9.44 16.97
CA GLU A 120 8.03 -8.54 17.96
C GLU A 120 8.21 -7.13 17.39
N LYS A 121 8.70 -7.05 16.15
CA LYS A 121 8.99 -5.83 15.40
C LYS A 121 9.10 -6.15 13.92
N PHE A 122 9.15 -5.10 13.09
CA PHE A 122 9.52 -5.19 11.68
C PHE A 122 10.87 -4.57 11.45
N VAL A 123 11.77 -5.24 10.75
CA VAL A 123 12.99 -4.64 10.19
C VAL A 123 12.72 -4.33 8.72
N ILE A 124 12.94 -3.07 8.34
CA ILE A 124 12.55 -2.53 7.05
C ILE A 124 13.79 -1.99 6.33
N ASP A 125 14.04 -2.56 5.17
CA ASP A 125 15.02 -2.11 4.18
C ASP A 125 14.28 -1.52 2.99
N LEU A 126 14.49 -0.23 2.72
CA LEU A 126 13.92 0.46 1.57
C LEU A 126 15.01 1.19 0.80
N SER A 127 15.02 1.04 -0.52
CA SER A 127 15.90 1.80 -1.41
C SER A 127 15.12 2.37 -2.58
N ALA A 128 15.53 3.54 -3.07
CA ALA A 128 14.97 4.17 -4.25
C ALA A 128 16.06 4.37 -5.31
N SER A 129 15.64 4.40 -6.58
CA SER A 129 16.54 4.66 -7.72
C SER A 129 17.26 6.01 -7.68
N SER A 130 16.75 6.95 -6.88
CA SER A 130 17.39 8.24 -6.61
C SER A 130 18.62 8.15 -5.70
N GLY A 131 18.89 6.98 -5.11
CA GLY A 131 19.91 6.78 -4.08
C GLY A 131 19.41 7.03 -2.66
N ALA A 132 18.20 7.55 -2.49
CA ALA A 132 17.58 7.66 -1.17
C ALA A 132 17.26 6.25 -0.62
N SER A 133 17.48 6.05 0.67
CA SER A 133 17.20 4.78 1.33
C SER A 133 16.77 4.98 2.78
N PHE A 134 16.16 3.93 3.33
CA PHE A 134 15.82 3.82 4.73
C PHE A 134 16.18 2.41 5.20
N HIS A 135 16.86 2.32 6.33
CA HIS A 135 17.10 1.08 7.06
C HIS A 135 16.75 1.34 8.52
N GLY A 136 15.79 0.58 9.05
CA GLY A 136 15.36 0.77 10.42
C GLY A 136 14.39 -0.31 10.88
N GLU A 137 13.95 -0.19 12.11
CA GLU A 137 12.99 -1.12 12.72
C GLU A 137 11.85 -0.36 13.39
N THR A 138 10.69 -1.01 13.51
CA THR A 138 9.61 -0.47 14.34
C THR A 138 10.00 -0.51 15.80
N THR A 139 9.73 0.58 16.50
CA THR A 139 9.96 0.73 17.93
C THR A 139 8.87 0.04 18.76
N ALA A 140 9.13 -0.21 20.05
CA ALA A 140 8.16 -0.85 20.95
C ALA A 140 6.73 -0.24 20.97
N PRO A 141 6.52 1.08 20.87
CA PRO A 141 5.17 1.65 20.79
C PRO A 141 4.52 1.53 19.40
N GLU A 142 5.24 1.14 18.35
CA GLU A 142 4.70 1.04 17.00
C GLU A 142 4.10 -0.34 16.75
N ASP A 143 2.86 -0.37 16.28
CA ASP A 143 2.10 -1.60 16.07
C ASP A 143 1.99 -1.98 14.58
N SER A 144 2.31 -1.06 13.68
CA SER A 144 2.20 -1.26 12.23
C SER A 144 3.10 -0.33 11.42
N PHE A 145 3.29 -0.69 10.15
CA PHE A 145 3.89 0.17 9.14
C PHE A 145 3.12 0.12 7.83
N ALA A 146 3.31 1.13 6.98
CA ALA A 146 2.82 1.12 5.61
C ALA A 146 3.75 1.91 4.67
N LEU A 147 4.15 1.26 3.58
CA LEU A 147 4.67 1.87 2.37
C LEU A 147 3.50 2.15 1.41
N SER A 148 3.44 3.36 0.88
CA SER A 148 2.49 3.76 -0.16
C SER A 148 3.22 4.40 -1.32
N ILE A 149 2.95 3.92 -2.55
CA ILE A 149 3.35 4.51 -3.82
C ILE A 149 2.08 4.99 -4.50
N LEU A 150 1.89 6.31 -4.57
CA LEU A 150 0.68 6.95 -5.05
C LEU A 150 0.94 7.74 -6.32
N TRP A 151 0.29 7.36 -7.40
CA TRP A 151 0.16 8.16 -8.62
C TRP A 151 -1.22 8.83 -8.64
N ASP A 152 -1.27 10.08 -9.10
CA ASP A 152 -2.52 10.81 -9.32
C ASP A 152 -2.46 11.59 -10.64
N SER A 153 -3.61 11.71 -11.30
CA SER A 153 -3.69 12.31 -12.64
C SER A 153 -3.38 13.81 -12.68
N THR A 154 -3.26 14.48 -11.52
CA THR A 154 -2.91 15.90 -11.46
C THR A 154 -1.40 16.14 -11.63
N HIS A 155 -0.59 15.10 -11.41
CA HIS A 155 0.86 15.11 -11.64
C HIS A 155 1.30 13.81 -12.32
N PRO A 156 0.90 13.59 -13.58
CA PRO A 156 1.02 12.29 -14.25
C PRO A 156 2.46 11.81 -14.43
N GLU A 157 3.45 12.70 -14.34
CA GLU A 157 4.88 12.44 -14.48
C GLU A 157 5.58 11.97 -13.20
N ARG A 158 4.87 11.91 -12.07
CA ARG A 158 5.43 11.49 -10.77
C ARG A 158 4.53 10.52 -10.01
N ALA A 159 5.16 9.65 -9.21
CA ALA A 159 4.50 8.88 -8.17
C ALA A 159 5.13 9.20 -6.80
N ARG A 160 4.30 9.50 -5.80
CA ARG A 160 4.75 9.83 -4.44
C ARG A 160 4.97 8.57 -3.63
N VAL A 161 6.13 8.43 -3.03
CA VAL A 161 6.49 7.32 -2.14
C VAL A 161 6.51 7.82 -0.70
N SER A 162 5.86 7.09 0.19
CA SER A 162 5.91 7.37 1.63
C SER A 162 5.92 6.08 2.44
N LEU A 163 6.87 5.98 3.37
CA LEU A 163 6.89 4.96 4.41
C LEU A 163 6.56 5.63 5.74
N HIS A 164 5.66 5.02 6.49
CA HIS A 164 5.32 5.47 7.83
C HIS A 164 5.04 4.29 8.75
N SER A 165 5.20 4.53 10.05
CA SER A 165 4.82 3.65 11.14
C SER A 165 3.69 4.27 11.96
N ASN A 166 2.90 3.44 12.63
CA ASN A 166 1.82 3.90 13.49
C ASN A 166 1.80 3.12 14.80
N SER A 167 1.51 3.84 15.90
CA SER A 167 1.02 3.27 17.15
C SER A 167 -0.50 3.34 17.22
N LEU A 168 -1.12 2.42 17.94
CA LEU A 168 -2.56 2.48 18.19
C LEU A 168 -2.97 3.76 18.93
N ASP A 169 -2.14 4.25 19.86
CA ASP A 169 -2.38 5.50 20.58
C ASP A 169 -2.47 6.72 19.65
N ASN A 170 -1.58 6.77 18.66
CA ASN A 170 -1.55 7.87 17.69
C ASN A 170 -2.75 7.79 16.73
N LEU A 171 -3.15 6.58 16.33
CA LEU A 171 -4.36 6.38 15.53
C LEU A 171 -5.64 6.75 16.29
N GLU A 172 -5.73 6.39 17.57
CA GLU A 172 -6.88 6.70 18.44
C GLU A 172 -7.04 8.20 18.65
N THR A 173 -5.93 8.92 18.83
CA THR A 173 -5.92 10.37 19.01
C THR A 173 -5.93 11.16 17.70
N LYS A 174 -5.93 10.48 16.55
CA LYS A 174 -5.80 11.08 15.21
C LYS A 174 -4.57 11.99 15.08
N GLY A 175 -3.47 11.60 15.72
CA GLY A 175 -2.22 12.32 15.65
C GLY A 175 -1.51 12.14 14.29
N PRO A 176 -0.38 12.86 14.10
CA PRO A 176 0.32 12.86 12.82
C PRO A 176 1.00 11.51 12.54
N LEU A 177 1.01 11.07 11.28
CA LEU A 177 1.76 9.88 10.87
C LEU A 177 3.26 10.05 11.14
N ASN A 178 3.92 8.99 11.64
CA ASN A 178 5.37 8.96 11.81
C ASN A 178 6.02 8.60 10.47
N TYR A 179 6.45 9.60 9.70
CA TYR A 179 7.08 9.35 8.40
C TYR A 179 8.54 8.95 8.55
N LEU A 180 8.87 7.78 8.03
CA LEU A 180 10.21 7.20 8.04
C LEU A 180 10.95 7.47 6.73
N PHE A 181 10.22 7.58 5.62
CA PHE A 181 10.77 7.85 4.29
C PHE A 181 9.77 8.62 3.42
N LYS A 182 10.27 9.54 2.59
CA LYS A 182 9.51 10.22 1.53
C LYS A 182 10.39 10.43 0.30
N ALA A 183 9.83 10.15 -0.87
CA ALA A 183 10.47 10.44 -2.15
C ALA A 183 9.42 10.62 -3.25
N ASP A 184 9.84 11.20 -4.37
CA ASP A 184 9.08 11.19 -5.62
C ASP A 184 9.80 10.28 -6.63
N LEU A 185 9.05 9.43 -7.33
CA LEU A 185 9.53 8.65 -8.46
C LEU A 185 9.13 9.37 -9.75
N GLY A 186 10.12 9.70 -10.58
CA GLY A 186 9.90 10.01 -11.99
C GLY A 186 9.89 8.74 -12.84
N PHE A 187 9.65 8.89 -14.14
CA PHE A 187 9.73 7.76 -15.08
C PHE A 187 11.10 7.07 -15.06
N GLY A 188 11.08 5.74 -15.14
CA GLY A 188 12.24 4.87 -14.95
C GLY A 188 12.69 4.73 -13.49
N GLY A 189 12.09 5.50 -12.57
CA GLY A 189 12.38 5.44 -11.15
C GLY A 189 11.70 4.25 -10.48
N PHE A 190 12.34 3.71 -9.43
CA PHE A 190 11.81 2.59 -8.67
C PHE A 190 12.01 2.76 -7.18
N VAL A 191 11.22 2.02 -6.41
CA VAL A 191 11.44 1.75 -4.99
C VAL A 191 11.49 0.24 -4.77
N GLU A 192 12.41 -0.22 -3.92
CA GLU A 192 12.54 -1.59 -3.45
C GLU A 192 12.32 -1.62 -1.93
N LEU A 193 11.60 -2.63 -1.46
CA LEU A 193 11.28 -2.86 -0.06
C LEU A 193 11.58 -4.33 0.28
N ARG A 194 12.23 -4.56 1.42
CA ARG A 194 12.34 -5.86 2.07
C ARG A 194 11.96 -5.72 3.53
N ILE A 195 11.21 -6.69 4.05
CA ILE A 195 10.75 -6.74 5.44
C ILE A 195 11.18 -8.07 6.05
N THR A 196 11.77 -8.04 7.24
CA THR A 196 12.14 -9.24 8.01
C THR A 196 11.70 -9.13 9.46
#